data_AF-A0A7V9FWL3-F1
#
_entry.id   AF-A0A7V9FWL3-F1
#
_cell.length_a   1.000
_cell.length_b   1.000
_cell.length_c   1.000
_cell.angle_alpha   90.00
_cell.angle_beta   90.00
_cell.angle_gamma   90.00
#
_symmetry.space_group_name_H-M   'P 1'
#
loop_
_entity.id
_entity.type
_entity.pdbx_description
1 polymer ?
#
loop_
_entity_poly.entity_id
_entity_poly.type
_entity_poly.pdbx_seq_one_letter_code
_entity_poly.pdbx_strand_id
1 'polypeptide(L)'
;MASPHGEHRYFLAPADRELRNTTGATSTGLGWCIDTRAAGGLIIAAGSVRRIQGRLLRYRVVRDTDPVALPSWLVTALTPAPAPVRAPIPLSCSGRRLDAYVAAALQGETTAVAQAAPGTRARTLFRSAARLGELVGAGVLDETLAAQALLTAAPTSYSGANQFSRGEATGHIFNGIARGRRNPRRLPTPHRASDLDGPHCGILRLDTTDGPGADPCP
;
A
#
# COMPACT_ATOMS: atom_id res chain seq x y z
N MET A 1 13.07 25.33 -13.22
CA MET A 1 12.36 26.23 -12.25
C MET A 1 13.20 26.35 -10.99
N ALA A 2 13.19 27.48 -10.29
CA ALA A 2 13.85 27.60 -8.99
C ALA A 2 12.91 28.12 -7.90
N SER A 3 13.20 27.68 -6.69
CA SER A 3 12.78 28.25 -5.42
C SER A 3 14.03 28.77 -4.68
N PRO A 4 13.90 29.61 -3.64
CA PRO A 4 15.06 30.04 -2.85
C PRO A 4 15.82 28.91 -2.14
N HIS A 5 15.27 27.69 -2.10
CA HIS A 5 15.84 26.55 -1.37
C HIS A 5 16.16 25.36 -2.30
N GLY A 6 16.17 25.56 -3.62
CA GLY A 6 16.50 24.51 -4.60
C GLY A 6 15.86 24.74 -5.97
N GLU A 7 16.16 23.87 -6.92
CA GLU A 7 15.65 23.93 -8.29
C GLU A 7 14.96 22.64 -8.73
N HIS A 8 13.99 22.77 -9.63
CA HIS A 8 13.39 21.66 -10.35
C HIS A 8 13.89 21.65 -11.79
N ARG A 9 14.45 20.51 -12.21
CA ARG A 9 14.84 20.21 -13.58
C ARG A 9 13.82 19.26 -14.21
N TYR A 10 13.40 19.58 -15.43
CA TYR A 10 12.37 18.86 -16.15
C TYR A 10 12.99 18.07 -17.30
N PHE A 11 12.58 16.81 -17.41
CA PHE A 11 12.99 15.91 -18.48
C PHE A 11 11.75 15.16 -18.99
N LEU A 12 11.76 14.78 -20.26
CA LEU A 12 10.77 13.86 -20.81
C LEU A 12 11.01 12.47 -20.22
N ALA A 13 9.94 11.86 -19.72
CA ALA A 13 9.98 10.50 -19.19
C ALA A 13 10.25 9.50 -20.33
N PRO A 14 10.97 8.40 -20.07
CA PRO A 14 11.18 7.35 -21.05
C PRO A 14 9.84 6.69 -21.42
N ALA A 15 9.62 6.41 -22.71
CA ALA A 15 8.36 5.85 -23.20
C ALA A 15 8.22 4.33 -22.94
N ASP A 16 9.33 3.63 -22.74
CA ASP A 16 9.38 2.17 -22.59
C ASP A 16 9.12 1.68 -21.16
N ARG A 17 9.13 2.58 -20.16
CA ARG A 17 8.96 2.23 -18.75
C ARG A 17 8.44 3.37 -17.90
N GLU A 18 7.76 3.01 -16.82
CA GLU A 18 7.30 3.96 -15.82
C GLU A 18 8.31 4.11 -14.68
N LEU A 19 8.87 5.31 -14.51
CA LEU A 19 9.73 5.64 -13.36
C LEU A 19 8.90 6.01 -12.12
N ARG A 20 9.46 5.72 -10.93
CA ARG A 20 8.82 6.01 -9.63
C ARG A 20 9.44 7.22 -8.95
N ASN A 21 8.71 7.76 -7.98
CA ASN A 21 9.22 8.83 -7.12
C ASN A 21 10.34 8.29 -6.21
N THR A 22 11.39 9.09 -6.03
CA THR A 22 12.53 8.76 -5.17
C THR A 22 12.86 9.96 -4.29
N THR A 23 13.54 9.72 -3.16
CA THR A 23 13.82 10.77 -2.17
C THR A 23 15.23 10.64 -1.65
N GLY A 24 16.02 11.70 -1.80
CA GLY A 24 17.39 11.76 -1.32
C GLY A 24 18.25 10.53 -1.66
N ALA A 25 18.94 10.01 -0.63
CA ALA A 25 19.87 8.89 -0.74
C ALA A 25 19.21 7.51 -0.48
N THR A 26 17.93 7.33 -0.84
CA THR A 26 17.34 5.97 -0.81
C THR A 26 18.06 5.05 -1.79
N SER A 27 17.85 3.73 -1.68
CA SER A 27 18.49 2.73 -2.57
C SER A 27 18.21 2.91 -4.07
N THR A 28 17.20 3.72 -4.42
CA THR A 28 16.83 4.09 -5.80
C THR A 28 16.93 5.61 -6.03
N GLY A 29 17.39 6.35 -5.02
CA GLY A 29 17.52 7.80 -5.06
C GLY A 29 18.84 8.22 -5.69
N LEU A 30 18.91 9.47 -6.13
CA LEU A 30 20.09 10.01 -6.82
C LEU A 30 21.14 10.60 -5.87
N GLY A 31 20.86 10.65 -4.57
CA GLY A 31 21.78 11.13 -3.56
C GLY A 31 21.18 12.22 -2.66
N TRP A 32 22.00 12.67 -1.70
CA TRP A 32 21.58 13.67 -0.71
C TRP A 32 20.96 14.91 -1.37
N CYS A 33 19.80 15.34 -0.87
CA CYS A 33 19.03 16.49 -1.37
C CYS A 33 18.56 16.41 -2.83
N ILE A 34 18.55 15.22 -3.45
CA ILE A 34 17.99 15.02 -4.79
C ILE A 34 16.74 14.15 -4.70
N ASP A 35 15.59 14.74 -5.02
CA ASP A 35 14.32 14.04 -5.13
C ASP A 35 13.94 13.89 -6.60
N THR A 36 13.36 12.74 -6.97
CA THR A 36 12.78 12.55 -8.30
C THR A 36 11.27 12.46 -8.20
N ARG A 37 10.57 13.24 -9.03
CA ARG A 37 9.11 13.19 -9.20
C ARG A 37 8.80 12.67 -10.59
N ALA A 38 8.12 11.53 -10.65
CA ALA A 38 7.77 10.79 -11.85
C ALA A 38 6.29 10.37 -11.78
N ALA A 39 5.93 9.18 -12.27
CA ALA A 39 4.54 8.74 -12.33
C ALA A 39 3.86 8.74 -10.95
N GLY A 40 2.69 9.38 -10.88
CA GLY A 40 1.93 9.59 -9.63
C GLY A 40 2.55 10.62 -8.67
N GLY A 41 3.65 11.27 -9.05
CA GLY A 41 4.24 12.39 -8.32
C GLY A 41 3.59 13.72 -8.64
N LEU A 42 3.61 14.63 -7.67
CA LEU A 42 3.17 16.01 -7.83
C LEU A 42 4.33 16.96 -7.55
N ILE A 43 4.29 18.11 -8.20
CA ILE A 43 5.22 19.21 -8.01
C ILE A 43 4.44 20.52 -7.89
N ILE A 44 5.05 21.52 -7.26
CA ILE A 44 4.54 22.88 -7.31
C ILE A 44 4.96 23.49 -8.65
N ALA A 45 3.99 24.03 -9.39
CA ALA A 45 4.19 24.58 -10.71
C ALA A 45 4.74 26.02 -10.68
N ALA A 46 5.22 26.49 -11.83
CA ALA A 46 5.67 27.87 -11.97
C ALA A 46 4.48 28.81 -11.79
N GLY A 47 4.70 29.98 -11.19
CA GLY A 47 3.64 30.93 -10.90
C GLY A 47 2.95 30.72 -9.56
N SER A 48 3.08 29.53 -8.94
CA SER A 48 2.59 29.31 -7.57
C SER A 48 3.32 30.19 -6.56
N VAL A 49 2.58 30.64 -5.54
CA VAL A 49 3.09 31.42 -4.42
C VAL A 49 2.89 30.64 -3.12
N ARG A 50 3.93 30.52 -2.31
CA ARG A 50 3.89 29.85 -1.00
C ARG A 50 4.44 30.76 0.08
N ARG A 51 3.79 30.79 1.24
CA ARG A 51 4.33 31.45 2.44
C ARG A 51 5.27 30.49 3.16
N ILE A 52 6.55 30.86 3.30
CA ILE A 52 7.58 30.09 4.02
C ILE A 52 8.24 31.04 5.01
N GLN A 53 8.21 30.68 6.31
CA GLN A 53 8.77 31.51 7.39
C GLN A 53 8.30 32.99 7.32
N GLY A 54 7.01 33.20 7.10
CA GLY A 54 6.39 34.53 6.98
C GLY A 54 6.57 35.22 5.62
N ARG A 55 7.51 34.79 4.79
CA ARG A 55 7.81 35.39 3.48
C ARG A 55 7.02 34.74 2.35
N LEU A 56 6.49 35.54 1.43
CA LEU A 56 5.89 35.04 0.20
C LEU A 56 6.98 34.71 -0.81
N LEU A 57 7.00 33.47 -1.28
CA LEU A 57 7.95 32.98 -2.26
C LEU A 57 7.20 32.53 -3.51
N ARG A 58 7.65 33.03 -4.66
CA ARG A 58 7.09 32.65 -5.97
C ARG A 58 8.02 31.66 -6.65
N TYR A 59 7.44 30.56 -7.12
CA TYR A 59 8.14 29.61 -7.99
C TYR A 59 8.26 30.23 -9.37
N ARG A 60 9.49 30.41 -9.85
CA ARG A 60 9.77 31.07 -11.13
C ARG A 60 10.51 30.14 -12.09
N VAL A 61 10.20 30.29 -13.37
CA VAL A 61 11.00 29.69 -14.43
C VAL A 61 12.33 30.44 -14.48
N VAL A 62 13.44 29.71 -14.39
CA VAL A 62 14.81 30.26 -14.47
C VAL A 62 15.43 29.98 -15.84
N ARG A 63 15.03 28.87 -16.45
CA ARG A 63 15.36 28.50 -17.82
C ARG A 63 14.08 28.04 -18.47
N ASP A 64 13.66 28.77 -19.50
CA ASP A 64 12.47 28.49 -20.28
C ASP A 64 12.92 27.79 -21.56
N THR A 65 12.94 26.47 -21.50
CA THR A 65 13.38 25.61 -22.59
C THR A 65 12.55 24.34 -22.55
N ASP A 66 12.31 23.76 -23.72
CA ASP A 66 11.57 22.52 -23.82
C ASP A 66 12.31 21.40 -23.06
N PRO A 67 11.59 20.57 -22.29
CA PRO A 67 12.19 19.42 -21.64
C PRO A 67 12.84 18.50 -22.68
N VAL A 68 14.07 18.08 -22.40
CA VAL A 68 14.79 17.10 -23.22
C VAL A 68 14.60 15.69 -22.66
N ALA A 69 14.90 14.68 -23.48
CA ALA A 69 14.90 13.29 -23.03
C ALA A 69 15.77 13.11 -21.77
N LEU A 70 15.27 12.33 -20.80
CA LEU A 70 16.03 11.99 -19.62
C LEU A 70 17.29 11.19 -20.03
N PRO A 71 18.50 11.63 -19.64
CA PRO A 71 19.73 10.92 -19.94
C PRO A 71 19.68 9.45 -19.51
N SER A 72 20.18 8.54 -20.35
CA SER A 72 20.11 7.09 -20.12
C SER A 72 20.71 6.65 -18.79
N TRP A 73 21.81 7.29 -18.36
CA TRP A 73 22.43 6.99 -17.06
C TRP A 73 21.51 7.31 -15.87
N LEU A 74 20.66 8.34 -15.98
CA LEU A 74 19.64 8.64 -14.98
C LEU A 74 18.49 7.65 -15.03
N VAL A 75 18.07 7.23 -16.23
CA VAL A 75 17.06 6.17 -16.39
C VAL A 75 17.52 4.90 -15.68
N THR A 76 18.77 4.49 -15.89
CA THR A 76 19.37 3.32 -15.21
C THR A 76 19.42 3.51 -13.70
N ALA A 77 19.91 4.64 -13.21
CA ALA A 77 20.02 4.92 -11.77
C ALA A 77 18.65 4.95 -11.06
N LEU A 78 17.60 5.43 -11.74
CA LEU A 78 16.24 5.52 -11.21
C LEU A 78 15.43 4.24 -11.40
N THR A 79 15.94 3.26 -12.15
CA THR A 79 15.28 1.97 -12.34
C THR A 79 15.66 1.03 -11.18
N PRO A 80 14.73 0.65 -10.28
CA PRO A 80 15.04 -0.27 -9.21
C PRO A 80 15.44 -1.64 -9.76
N ALA A 81 16.37 -2.32 -9.06
CA ALA A 81 16.66 -3.71 -9.32
C ALA A 81 15.37 -4.56 -9.21
N PRO A 82 15.25 -5.64 -10.01
CA PRO A 82 14.13 -6.57 -9.89
C PRO A 82 13.95 -7.03 -8.44
N ALA A 83 12.71 -7.10 -7.97
CA ALA A 83 12.44 -7.56 -6.62
C ALA A 83 12.90 -9.02 -6.46
N PRO A 84 13.56 -9.38 -5.35
CA PRO A 84 13.95 -10.76 -5.10
C PRO A 84 12.71 -11.65 -5.03
N VAL A 85 12.78 -12.82 -5.65
CA VAL A 85 11.73 -13.83 -5.58
C VAL A 85 11.66 -14.35 -4.14
N ARG A 86 10.51 -14.18 -3.48
CA ARG A 86 10.32 -14.74 -2.12
C ARG A 86 10.12 -16.25 -2.21
N ALA A 87 10.84 -16.99 -1.37
CA ALA A 87 10.61 -18.42 -1.19
C ALA A 87 9.23 -18.68 -0.53
N PRO A 88 8.55 -19.80 -0.83
CA PRO A 88 7.33 -20.19 -0.13
C PRO A 88 7.60 -20.40 1.37
N ILE A 89 6.63 -20.03 2.21
CA ILE A 89 6.70 -20.32 3.65
C ILE A 89 6.25 -21.78 3.86
N PRO A 90 7.03 -22.65 4.53
CA PRO A 90 6.62 -24.03 4.78
C PRO A 90 5.54 -24.09 5.88
N LEU A 91 4.29 -23.91 5.48
CA LEU A 91 3.10 -24.17 6.31
C LEU A 91 2.46 -25.51 5.89
N SER A 92 2.26 -26.41 6.86
CA SER A 92 1.42 -27.60 6.63
C SER A 92 -0.04 -27.14 6.55
N CYS A 93 -0.66 -27.35 5.38
CA CYS A 93 -2.00 -26.88 5.03
C CYS A 93 -3.13 -27.69 5.68
N SER A 94 -3.13 -27.84 7.00
CA SER A 94 -4.39 -28.10 7.68
C SER A 94 -5.15 -26.79 7.80
N GLY A 95 -6.45 -26.77 7.44
CA GLY A 95 -7.26 -25.53 7.44
C GLY A 95 -7.11 -24.72 8.72
N ARG A 96 -7.11 -25.40 9.88
CA ARG A 96 -6.90 -24.79 11.20
C ARG A 96 -5.57 -24.03 11.35
N ARG A 97 -4.46 -24.54 10.80
CA ARG A 97 -3.15 -23.85 10.88
C ARG A 97 -3.10 -22.63 9.99
N LEU A 98 -3.73 -22.70 8.81
CA LEU A 98 -3.84 -21.57 7.91
C LEU A 98 -4.71 -20.47 8.52
N ASP A 99 -5.86 -20.82 9.10
CA ASP A 99 -6.76 -19.87 9.76
C ASP A 99 -6.07 -19.19 10.94
N ALA A 100 -5.37 -19.96 11.78
CA ALA A 100 -4.60 -19.42 12.90
C ALA A 100 -3.49 -18.47 12.42
N TYR A 101 -2.82 -18.78 11.31
CA TYR A 101 -1.82 -17.93 10.71
C TYR A 101 -2.42 -16.62 10.19
N VAL A 102 -3.55 -16.68 9.47
CA VAL A 102 -4.24 -15.49 8.95
C VAL A 102 -4.73 -14.62 10.11
N ALA A 103 -5.32 -15.21 11.13
CA ALA A 103 -5.75 -14.49 12.34
C ALA A 103 -4.57 -13.82 13.06
N ALA A 104 -3.45 -14.54 13.24
CA ALA A 104 -2.24 -13.98 13.84
C ALA A 104 -1.65 -12.84 13.01
N ALA A 105 -1.63 -12.96 11.67
CA ALA A 105 -1.16 -11.92 10.77
C ALA A 105 -2.06 -10.68 10.84
N LEU A 106 -3.38 -10.87 10.83
CA LEU A 106 -4.34 -9.77 10.98
C LEU A 106 -4.12 -9.03 12.30
N GLN A 107 -4.04 -9.78 13.40
CA GLN A 107 -3.83 -9.21 14.74
C GLN A 107 -2.47 -8.49 14.87
N GLY A 108 -1.40 -9.06 14.31
CA GLY A 108 -0.08 -8.46 14.35
C GLY A 108 -0.02 -7.13 13.59
N GLU A 109 -0.65 -7.07 12.41
CA GLU A 109 -0.67 -5.86 11.59
C GLU A 109 -1.59 -4.77 12.17
N THR A 110 -2.76 -5.12 12.72
CA THR A 110 -3.62 -4.14 13.42
C THR A 110 -2.94 -3.59 14.67
N THR A 111 -2.26 -4.44 15.45
CA THR A 111 -1.48 -3.99 16.61
C THR A 111 -0.36 -3.02 16.21
N ALA A 112 0.38 -3.34 15.14
CA ALA A 112 1.43 -2.46 14.63
C ALA A 112 0.90 -1.09 14.19
N VAL A 113 -0.29 -1.04 13.59
CA VAL A 113 -0.95 0.21 13.21
C VAL A 113 -1.40 1.00 14.44
N ALA A 114 -2.03 0.34 15.42
CA ALA A 114 -2.50 0.98 16.64
C ALA A 114 -1.35 1.59 17.46
N GLN A 115 -0.19 0.93 17.47
CA GLN A 115 1.00 1.34 18.22
C GLN A 115 1.96 2.24 17.43
N ALA A 116 1.59 2.66 16.21
CA ALA A 116 2.50 3.43 15.36
C ALA A 116 2.84 4.81 15.94
N ALA A 117 4.14 5.08 16.10
CA ALA A 117 4.65 6.35 16.61
C ALA A 117 4.27 7.54 15.69
N PRO A 118 4.08 8.76 16.24
CA PRO A 118 3.87 9.97 15.45
C PRO A 118 4.94 10.12 14.36
N GLY A 119 4.52 10.58 13.17
CA GLY A 119 5.41 10.69 12.00
C GLY A 119 5.67 9.38 11.25
N THR A 120 5.37 8.20 11.82
CA THR A 120 5.52 6.90 11.12
C THR A 120 4.20 6.29 10.65
N ARG A 121 3.08 6.79 11.16
CA ARG A 121 1.74 6.18 11.03
C ARG A 121 1.32 5.89 9.59
N ALA A 122 1.48 6.85 8.67
CA ALA A 122 1.14 6.67 7.26
C ALA A 122 1.92 5.52 6.60
N ARG A 123 3.24 5.48 6.86
CA ARG A 123 4.12 4.43 6.35
C ARG A 123 3.80 3.08 6.97
N THR A 124 3.52 3.02 8.27
CA THR A 124 3.14 1.78 8.96
C THR A 124 1.82 1.27 8.40
N LEU A 125 0.79 2.11 8.29
CA LEU A 125 -0.51 1.74 7.74
C LEU A 125 -0.42 1.19 6.32
N PHE A 126 0.31 1.89 5.44
CA PHE A 126 0.51 1.42 4.07
C PHE A 126 1.24 0.06 4.03
N ARG A 127 2.26 -0.15 4.86
CA ARG A 127 3.00 -1.43 4.93
C ARG A 127 2.12 -2.56 5.45
N SER A 128 1.34 -2.31 6.50
CA SER A 128 0.41 -3.30 7.05
C SER A 128 -0.69 -3.66 6.05
N ALA A 129 -1.27 -2.66 5.38
CA ALA A 129 -2.21 -2.86 4.29
C ALA A 129 -1.61 -3.67 3.13
N ALA A 130 -0.37 -3.40 2.73
CA ALA A 130 0.31 -4.19 1.72
C ALA A 130 0.52 -5.65 2.15
N ARG A 131 0.92 -5.90 3.39
CA ARG A 131 1.13 -7.26 3.89
C ARG A 131 -0.16 -8.07 4.00
N LEU A 132 -1.26 -7.45 4.43
CA LEU A 132 -2.58 -8.08 4.41
C LEU A 132 -3.07 -8.27 2.97
N GLY A 133 -2.81 -7.31 2.08
CA GLY A 133 -3.08 -7.43 0.65
C GLY A 133 -2.38 -8.62 -0.02
N GLU A 134 -1.18 -9.02 0.44
CA GLU A 134 -0.54 -10.25 -0.05
C GLU A 134 -1.34 -11.51 0.31
N LEU A 135 -2.02 -11.53 1.47
CA LEU A 135 -2.91 -12.62 1.88
C LEU A 135 -4.23 -12.60 1.10
N VAL A 136 -4.76 -11.41 0.83
CA VAL A 136 -5.92 -11.21 -0.07
C VAL A 136 -5.59 -11.74 -1.46
N GLY A 137 -4.42 -11.39 -2.01
CA GLY A 137 -3.97 -11.91 -3.30
C GLY A 137 -3.73 -13.43 -3.32
N ALA A 138 -3.47 -14.03 -2.16
CA ALA A 138 -3.35 -15.47 -2.01
C ALA A 138 -4.72 -16.18 -1.80
N GLY A 139 -5.82 -15.42 -1.70
CA GLY A 139 -7.18 -15.95 -1.55
C GLY A 139 -7.51 -16.46 -0.15
N VAL A 140 -6.72 -16.11 0.87
CA VAL A 140 -6.88 -16.61 2.25
C VAL A 140 -7.40 -15.55 3.23
N LEU A 141 -7.62 -14.32 2.77
CA LEU A 141 -8.15 -13.22 3.55
C LEU A 141 -9.10 -12.38 2.67
N ASP A 142 -10.25 -12.02 3.21
CA ASP A 142 -11.17 -11.11 2.51
C ASP A 142 -10.65 -9.66 2.52
N GLU A 143 -10.81 -8.98 1.38
CA GLU A 143 -10.34 -7.61 1.18
C GLU A 143 -11.08 -6.62 2.09
N THR A 144 -12.39 -6.79 2.24
CA THR A 144 -13.24 -5.92 3.06
C THR A 144 -12.88 -6.07 4.53
N LEU A 145 -12.71 -7.30 5.00
CA LEU A 145 -12.28 -7.60 6.36
C LEU A 145 -10.92 -6.98 6.68
N ALA A 146 -9.94 -7.11 5.77
CA ALA A 146 -8.62 -6.52 5.93
C ALA A 146 -8.70 -4.98 6.05
N ALA A 147 -9.47 -4.34 5.17
CA ALA A 147 -9.62 -2.89 5.16
C ALA A 147 -10.33 -2.38 6.45
N GLN A 148 -11.42 -3.04 6.87
CA GLN A 148 -12.16 -2.70 8.07
C GLN A 148 -11.32 -2.87 9.35
N ALA A 149 -10.54 -3.94 9.44
CA ALA A 149 -9.67 -4.19 10.58
C ALA A 149 -8.61 -3.08 10.73
N LEU A 150 -7.99 -2.65 9.62
CA LEU A 150 -7.00 -1.58 9.61
C LEU A 150 -7.62 -0.20 9.90
N LEU A 151 -8.80 0.08 9.36
CA LEU A 151 -9.52 1.34 9.63
C LEU A 151 -9.93 1.46 11.10
N THR A 152 -10.31 0.35 11.72
CA THR A 152 -10.66 0.29 13.15
C THR A 152 -9.41 0.44 14.03
N ALA A 153 -8.28 -0.17 13.62
CA ALA A 153 -7.02 -0.09 14.35
C ALA A 153 -6.32 1.28 14.23
N ALA A 154 -6.60 2.04 13.16
CA ALA A 154 -6.03 3.36 12.96
C ALA A 154 -6.57 4.35 14.02
N PRO A 155 -5.73 4.86 14.94
CA PRO A 155 -6.20 5.67 16.07
C PRO A 155 -6.91 6.94 15.61
N THR A 156 -8.14 7.20 16.07
CA THR A 156 -8.93 8.40 15.75
C THR A 156 -8.24 9.73 16.10
N SER A 157 -7.23 9.71 16.97
CA SER A 157 -6.42 10.87 17.40
C SER A 157 -5.28 11.19 16.42
N TYR A 158 -5.64 11.43 15.16
CA TYR A 158 -4.77 12.07 14.17
C TYR A 158 -4.97 13.59 14.09
N SER A 159 -5.68 14.17 15.05
CA SER A 159 -5.98 15.61 15.14
C SER A 159 -4.80 16.35 15.76
N GLY A 160 -4.15 17.22 14.99
CA GLY A 160 -3.02 18.05 15.37
C GLY A 160 -2.31 18.60 14.13
N ALA A 161 -1.30 19.47 14.30
CA ALA A 161 -0.60 20.15 13.19
C ALA A 161 0.04 19.21 12.13
N ASN A 162 0.19 17.92 12.45
CA ASN A 162 0.60 16.84 11.55
C ASN A 162 -0.60 15.93 11.22
N GLN A 163 -1.53 16.48 10.45
CA GLN A 163 -2.81 15.89 10.08
C GLN A 163 -2.61 14.56 9.34
N PHE A 164 -3.23 13.49 9.82
CA PHE A 164 -3.42 12.24 9.09
C PHE A 164 -4.91 11.92 9.11
N SER A 165 -5.63 12.49 8.15
CA SER A 165 -7.08 12.39 8.08
C SER A 165 -7.54 10.95 7.86
N ARG A 166 -8.80 10.67 8.23
CA ARG A 166 -9.45 9.38 7.90
C ARG A 166 -9.45 9.12 6.39
N GLY A 167 -9.60 10.16 5.56
CA GLY A 167 -9.53 10.04 4.10
C GLY A 167 -8.14 9.60 3.60
N GLU A 168 -7.07 10.18 4.16
CA GLU A 168 -5.70 9.75 3.86
C GLU A 168 -5.44 8.31 4.33
N ALA A 169 -5.94 7.94 5.51
CA ALA A 169 -5.86 6.57 6.02
C ALA A 169 -6.51 5.57 5.05
N THR A 170 -7.74 5.87 4.61
CA THR A 170 -8.46 5.07 3.61
C THR A 170 -7.67 4.94 2.30
N GLY A 171 -7.10 6.04 1.79
CA GLY A 171 -6.25 6.02 0.60
C GLY A 171 -5.01 5.13 0.77
N HIS A 172 -4.33 5.20 1.92
CA HIS A 172 -3.18 4.35 2.21
C HIS A 172 -3.55 2.87 2.33
N ILE A 173 -4.71 2.55 2.91
CA ILE A 173 -5.19 1.18 3.06
C ILE A 173 -5.50 0.57 1.69
N PHE A 174 -6.32 1.22 0.87
CA PHE A 174 -6.68 0.67 -0.44
C PHE A 174 -5.48 0.57 -1.38
N ASN A 175 -4.61 1.58 -1.41
CA ASN A 175 -3.38 1.52 -2.20
C ASN A 175 -2.43 0.42 -1.71
N GLY A 176 -2.31 0.24 -0.39
CA GLY A 176 -1.53 -0.83 0.22
C GLY A 176 -2.08 -2.20 -0.16
N ILE A 177 -3.37 -2.45 0.07
CA ILE A 177 -4.01 -3.73 -0.26
C ILE A 177 -3.85 -4.04 -1.75
N ALA A 178 -4.15 -3.08 -2.64
CA ALA A 178 -3.98 -3.26 -4.07
C ALA A 178 -2.52 -3.58 -4.46
N ARG A 179 -1.54 -2.96 -3.79
CA ARG A 179 -0.11 -3.26 -3.97
C ARG A 179 0.23 -4.68 -3.54
N GLY A 180 -0.28 -5.13 -2.40
CA GLY A 180 -0.09 -6.47 -1.86
C GLY A 180 -0.73 -7.55 -2.72
N ARG A 181 -1.95 -7.30 -3.22
CA ARG A 181 -2.71 -8.23 -4.06
C ARG A 181 -1.99 -8.57 -5.36
N ARG A 182 -1.26 -7.61 -5.93
CA ARG A 182 -0.40 -7.81 -7.12
C ARG A 182 0.87 -8.62 -6.82
N ASN A 183 1.15 -8.91 -5.56
CA ASN A 183 2.27 -9.73 -5.12
C ASN A 183 1.78 -10.79 -4.10
N PRO A 184 0.94 -11.75 -4.53
CA PRO A 184 0.36 -12.75 -3.62
C PRO A 184 1.39 -13.46 -2.76
N ARG A 185 1.05 -13.70 -1.49
CA ARG A 185 1.91 -14.47 -0.59
C ARG A 185 1.97 -15.91 -1.09
N ARG A 186 3.19 -16.43 -1.26
CA ARG A 186 3.41 -17.85 -1.59
C ARG A 186 3.17 -18.71 -0.34
N LEU A 187 1.96 -19.22 -0.23
CA LEU A 187 1.56 -20.22 0.74
C LEU A 187 1.66 -21.60 0.09
N PRO A 188 1.99 -22.67 0.83
CA PRO A 188 1.98 -24.00 0.25
C PRO A 188 0.57 -24.34 -0.21
N THR A 189 0.49 -24.99 -1.36
CA THR A 189 -0.77 -25.55 -1.82
C THR A 189 -1.16 -26.66 -0.85
N PRO A 190 -2.40 -26.69 -0.34
CA PRO A 190 -2.88 -27.86 0.35
C PRO A 190 -2.69 -29.05 -0.58
N HIS A 191 -1.95 -30.07 -0.13
CA HIS A 191 -2.08 -31.36 -0.74
C HIS A 191 -3.56 -31.72 -0.56
N ARG A 192 -4.32 -31.76 -1.66
CA ARG A 192 -5.66 -32.36 -1.59
C ARG A 192 -5.42 -33.77 -1.08
N ALA A 193 -5.81 -34.04 0.16
CA ALA A 193 -6.15 -35.38 0.56
C ALA A 193 -7.44 -35.70 -0.21
N SER A 194 -7.28 -36.18 -1.44
CA SER A 194 -8.26 -37.10 -1.98
C SER A 194 -8.26 -38.30 -1.04
N ASP A 195 -9.47 -38.70 -0.64
CA ASP A 195 -9.79 -39.79 0.30
C ASP A 195 -9.81 -39.34 1.77
N LEU A 196 -10.95 -38.80 2.21
CA LEU A 196 -11.72 -39.33 3.34
C LEU A 196 -13.11 -38.66 3.34
N ASP A 197 -14.16 -39.47 3.13
CA ASP A 197 -15.56 -39.13 3.36
C ASP A 197 -15.79 -38.61 4.79
N GLY A 198 -16.52 -37.49 4.96
CA GLY A 198 -17.02 -37.01 6.25
C GLY A 198 -17.37 -35.52 6.29
N PRO A 199 -18.44 -35.10 7.03
CA PRO A 199 -19.32 -34.02 6.60
C PRO A 199 -18.75 -32.61 6.81
N HIS A 200 -19.14 -31.75 5.88
CA HIS A 200 -18.84 -30.32 5.83
C HIS A 200 -19.25 -29.59 7.12
N CYS A 201 -18.27 -29.04 7.85
CA CYS A 201 -18.53 -28.04 8.88
C CYS A 201 -18.64 -26.66 8.21
N GLY A 202 -19.81 -26.05 8.38
CA GLY A 202 -20.33 -24.95 7.58
C GLY A 202 -19.54 -23.65 7.61
N ILE A 203 -19.60 -22.98 6.46
CA ILE A 203 -19.44 -21.54 6.30
C ILE A 203 -20.51 -20.86 7.17
N LEU A 204 -20.11 -19.91 8.00
CA LEU A 204 -21.02 -19.06 8.77
C LEU A 204 -21.76 -18.13 7.78
N ARG A 205 -22.90 -18.58 7.25
CA ARG A 205 -23.91 -17.69 6.66
C ARG A 205 -24.84 -17.25 7.78
N LEU A 206 -24.94 -15.93 7.97
CA LEU A 206 -25.99 -15.33 8.76
C LEU A 206 -27.19 -15.16 7.82
N ASP A 207 -28.10 -16.14 7.81
CA ASP A 207 -29.41 -15.98 7.18
C ASP A 207 -30.49 -15.84 8.26
N THR A 208 -31.44 -14.95 7.95
CA THR A 208 -32.36 -14.28 8.87
C THR A 208 -33.67 -15.08 8.94
N THR A 209 -34.06 -15.49 10.15
CA THR A 209 -35.38 -15.92 10.68
C THR A 209 -36.43 -16.54 9.74
N ASP A 210 -36.81 -17.78 10.07
CA ASP A 210 -38.03 -18.50 9.66
C ASP A 210 -39.34 -17.89 10.19
N GLY A 211 -40.41 -18.10 9.42
CA GLY A 211 -41.81 -18.09 9.86
C GLY A 211 -42.61 -19.16 9.09
N PRO A 212 -43.63 -19.81 9.69
CA PRO A 212 -43.94 -21.21 9.43
C PRO A 212 -45.07 -21.44 8.40
N GLY A 213 -44.93 -22.47 7.58
CA GLY A 213 -45.94 -22.95 6.63
C GLY A 213 -46.25 -24.43 6.85
N ALA A 214 -47.53 -24.72 7.06
CA ALA A 214 -48.11 -25.96 7.53
C ALA A 214 -47.90 -27.19 6.63
N ASP A 215 -47.83 -28.35 7.28
CA ASP A 215 -47.95 -29.69 6.67
C ASP A 215 -49.28 -29.89 5.94
N PRO A 216 -49.28 -30.71 4.88
CA PRO A 216 -50.42 -31.59 4.65
C PRO A 216 -49.97 -33.04 4.40
N CYS A 217 -50.70 -33.99 4.99
CA CYS A 217 -50.73 -35.40 4.59
C CYS A 217 -51.99 -36.06 5.18
N PRO A 218 -52.55 -37.09 4.54
CA PRO A 218 -53.02 -37.20 3.17
C PRO A 218 -54.55 -37.08 3.05
#